data_AF-A0A357ISW3-F1
#
_entry.id   AF-A0A357ISW3-F1
#
_cell.length_a   1.000
_cell.length_b   1.000
_cell.length_c   1.000
_cell.angle_alpha   90.00
_cell.angle_beta   90.00
_cell.angle_gamma   90.00
#
_symmetry.space_group_name_H-M   'P 1'
#
loop_
_entity.id
_entity.type
_entity.pdbx_description
1 polymer ?
#
loop_
_entity_poly.entity_id
_entity_poly.type
_entity_poly.pdbx_seq_one_letter_code
_entity_poly.pdbx_strand_id
1 'polypeptide(L)'
;MSPTDIISLVMSLIGVGSFCAVFTILFAKYAKSSIRETKEGKRDIELIDQEITEQDIKTKKRRKAVSIAGNVIFYSFLVLIIPLFGIALVNKVKGNLVGIGDEAMIVVASGSMSYKNEANKDYLEDEQKRKEYNLDNQFSRYDILFMKSVKEESDVHLYDVIAFRNSKNVTIIHRVVEITVNSSGTAEYKTCGDANPIRDTEPITFSDIKGVYQNKKINGLGMIILFFQSPHGIITVLSVVYSIWMFNHYAGKIEKSEKQRAQLLSAIVSDVSLGKQKDLSSNFVETIYYEGFAYRFNEKGFLGKEETNQPADGTLRKVVETPSGSDSKSYDLSPAKELTEEEGSRYDE
;
A
#
# COMPACT_ATOMS: atom_id res chain seq x y z
N MET A 1 11.99 -15.27 -22.27
CA MET A 1 10.83 -15.64 -21.44
C MET A 1 10.19 -16.87 -22.06
N SER A 2 9.78 -17.84 -21.25
CA SER A 2 9.07 -19.00 -21.76
C SER A 2 7.65 -18.61 -22.18
N PRO A 3 6.99 -19.34 -23.09
CA PRO A 3 5.58 -19.12 -23.43
C PRO A 3 4.66 -19.13 -22.21
N THR A 4 4.96 -19.98 -21.22
CA THR A 4 4.22 -20.07 -19.95
C THR A 4 4.37 -18.81 -19.10
N ASP A 5 5.55 -18.18 -19.09
CA ASP A 5 5.76 -16.91 -18.37
C ASP A 5 4.95 -15.78 -18.99
N ILE A 6 4.86 -15.76 -20.33
CA ILE A 6 4.06 -14.77 -21.06
C ILE A 6 2.57 -14.95 -20.75
N ILE A 7 2.07 -16.18 -20.80
CA ILE A 7 0.67 -16.49 -20.47
C ILE A 7 0.36 -16.10 -19.02
N SER A 8 1.24 -16.44 -18.07
CA SER A 8 1.08 -16.08 -16.66
C SER A 8 1.06 -14.56 -16.44
N LEU A 9 1.91 -13.83 -17.16
CA LEU A 9 1.96 -12.37 -17.12
C LEU A 9 0.65 -11.76 -17.64
N VAL A 10 0.15 -12.24 -18.78
CA VAL A 10 -1.12 -11.78 -19.36
C VAL A 10 -2.28 -12.06 -18.41
N MET A 11 -2.34 -13.27 -17.84
CA MET A 11 -3.36 -13.62 -16.86
C MET A 11 -3.30 -12.76 -15.60
N SER A 12 -2.11 -12.42 -15.13
CA SER A 12 -1.93 -11.52 -13.98
C SER A 12 -2.41 -10.10 -14.30
N LEU A 13 -2.10 -9.59 -15.50
CA LEU A 13 -2.55 -8.28 -15.94
C LEU A 13 -4.08 -8.22 -16.06
N ILE A 14 -4.70 -9.25 -16.64
CA ILE A 14 -6.16 -9.36 -16.73
C ILE A 14 -6.77 -9.47 -15.33
N GLY A 15 -6.27 -10.37 -14.49
CA GLY A 15 -6.83 -10.59 -13.15
C GLY A 15 -6.77 -9.33 -12.27
N VAL A 16 -5.60 -8.69 -12.19
CA VAL A 16 -5.43 -7.47 -11.39
C VAL A 16 -6.15 -6.28 -12.04
N GLY A 17 -6.12 -6.16 -13.37
CA GLY A 17 -6.82 -5.10 -14.10
C GLY A 17 -8.33 -5.19 -13.94
N SER A 18 -8.92 -6.38 -14.09
CA SER A 18 -10.34 -6.64 -13.85
C SER A 18 -10.73 -6.37 -12.40
N PHE A 19 -9.89 -6.76 -11.43
CA PHE A 19 -10.11 -6.44 -10.03
C PHE A 19 -10.17 -4.93 -9.80
N CYS A 20 -9.18 -4.18 -10.28
CA CYS A 20 -9.19 -2.72 -10.19
C CYS A 20 -10.42 -2.12 -10.87
N ALA A 21 -10.81 -2.59 -12.05
CA ALA A 21 -11.98 -2.09 -12.77
C ALA A 21 -13.29 -2.31 -12.00
N VAL A 22 -13.50 -3.52 -11.46
CA VAL A 22 -14.69 -3.85 -10.67
C VAL A 22 -14.76 -2.97 -9.42
N PHE A 23 -13.65 -2.84 -8.68
CA PHE A 23 -13.60 -1.98 -7.50
C PHE A 23 -13.86 -0.51 -7.84
N THR A 24 -13.29 -0.01 -8.93
CA THR A 24 -13.56 1.36 -9.40
C THR A 24 -15.03 1.56 -9.74
N ILE A 25 -15.66 0.63 -10.48
CA ILE A 25 -17.09 0.74 -10.82
C ILE A 25 -17.97 0.70 -9.57
N LEU A 26 -17.70 -0.22 -8.65
CA LEU A 26 -18.46 -0.33 -7.39
C LEU A 26 -18.33 0.94 -6.55
N PHE A 27 -17.10 1.42 -6.36
CA PHE A 27 -16.86 2.62 -5.55
C PHE A 27 -17.39 3.89 -6.22
N ALA A 28 -17.30 3.98 -7.55
CA ALA A 28 -17.91 5.07 -8.32
C ALA A 28 -19.44 5.10 -8.17
N LYS A 29 -20.10 3.93 -8.27
CA LYS A 29 -21.56 3.82 -8.06
C LYS A 29 -21.94 4.17 -6.63
N TYR A 30 -21.21 3.66 -5.66
CA TYR A 30 -21.39 4.00 -4.24
C TYR A 30 -21.26 5.51 -4.01
N ALA A 31 -20.21 6.14 -4.53
CA ALA A 31 -20.00 7.57 -4.41
C ALA A 31 -21.12 8.38 -5.08
N LYS A 32 -21.57 7.99 -6.28
CA LYS A 32 -22.68 8.65 -6.97
C LYS A 32 -23.99 8.53 -6.16
N SER A 33 -24.28 7.36 -5.59
CA SER A 33 -25.49 7.16 -4.75
C SER A 33 -25.41 8.01 -3.49
N SER A 34 -24.29 7.96 -2.78
CA SER A 34 -24.08 8.71 -1.54
C SER A 34 -24.20 10.22 -1.75
N ILE A 35 -23.61 10.76 -2.82
CA ILE A 35 -23.74 12.18 -3.18
C ILE A 35 -25.20 12.53 -3.51
N ARG A 36 -25.91 11.68 -4.27
CA ARG A 36 -27.31 11.93 -4.61
C ARG A 36 -28.20 11.91 -3.36
N GLU A 37 -28.07 10.91 -2.51
CA GLU A 37 -28.81 10.81 -1.25
C GLU A 37 -28.54 11.99 -0.33
N THR A 38 -27.29 12.47 -0.28
CA THR A 38 -26.91 13.67 0.47
C THR A 38 -27.57 14.93 -0.10
N LYS A 39 -27.64 15.07 -1.43
CA LYS A 39 -28.30 16.22 -2.09
C LYS A 39 -29.83 16.19 -1.95
N GLU A 40 -30.41 15.00 -1.97
CA GLU A 40 -31.84 14.77 -1.79
C GLU A 40 -32.29 14.88 -0.31
N GLY A 41 -31.35 15.10 0.63
CA GLY A 41 -31.64 15.22 2.05
C GLY A 41 -31.88 13.90 2.78
N LYS A 42 -31.77 12.75 2.09
CA LYS A 42 -31.97 11.41 2.68
C LYS A 42 -30.97 11.08 3.79
N ARG A 43 -29.81 11.75 3.79
CA ARG A 43 -28.76 11.60 4.82
C ARG A 43 -28.73 12.76 5.82
N ASP A 44 -29.69 13.68 5.79
CA ASP A 44 -29.67 14.86 6.66
C ASP A 44 -29.74 14.47 8.15
N ILE A 45 -30.56 13.47 8.51
CA ILE A 45 -30.61 12.93 9.88
C ILE A 45 -29.24 12.35 10.30
N GLU A 46 -28.59 11.58 9.42
CA GLU A 46 -27.27 11.00 9.68
C GLU A 46 -26.21 12.10 9.85
N LEU A 47 -26.24 13.15 9.02
CA LEU A 47 -25.31 14.27 9.10
C LEU A 47 -25.52 15.10 10.37
N ILE A 48 -26.77 15.34 10.77
CA ILE A 48 -27.12 16.04 12.02
C ILE A 48 -26.65 15.21 13.22
N ASP A 49 -26.96 13.92 13.26
CA ASP A 49 -26.50 13.00 14.31
C ASP A 49 -24.98 12.96 14.38
N GLN A 50 -24.29 12.92 13.23
CA GLN A 50 -22.83 12.95 13.17
C GLN A 50 -22.26 14.26 13.73
N GLU A 51 -22.82 15.41 13.37
CA GLU A 51 -22.36 16.72 13.85
C GLU A 51 -22.57 16.85 15.36
N ILE A 52 -23.72 16.42 15.88
CA ILE A 52 -24.02 16.40 17.33
C ILE A 52 -23.05 15.45 18.05
N THR A 53 -22.82 14.26 17.49
CA THR A 53 -21.89 13.27 18.06
C THR A 53 -20.44 13.75 18.00
N GLU A 54 -20.05 14.51 16.98
CA GLU A 54 -18.72 15.13 16.88
C GLU A 54 -18.50 16.26 17.90
N GLN A 55 -19.57 16.89 18.38
CA GLN A 55 -19.51 17.86 19.48
C GLN A 55 -19.29 17.20 20.86
N ASP A 56 -19.66 15.92 21.04
CA ASP A 56 -19.32 15.18 22.25
C ASP A 56 -17.80 14.94 22.36
N ILE A 57 -17.20 15.54 23.38
CA ILE A 57 -15.76 15.52 23.66
C ILE A 57 -15.21 14.09 23.76
N LYS A 58 -15.95 13.15 24.34
CA LYS A 58 -15.47 11.76 24.52
C LYS A 58 -15.41 11.02 23.18
N THR A 59 -16.47 11.13 22.40
CA THR A 59 -16.59 10.46 21.09
C THR A 59 -15.61 11.06 20.08
N LYS A 60 -15.46 12.39 20.08
CA LYS A 60 -14.45 13.11 19.31
C LYS A 60 -13.02 12.64 19.61
N LYS A 61 -12.66 12.48 20.89
CA LYS A 61 -11.33 11.98 21.29
C LYS A 61 -11.08 10.56 20.79
N ARG A 62 -12.06 9.65 20.94
CA ARG A 62 -11.93 8.25 20.49
C ARG A 62 -11.75 8.15 18.96
N ARG A 63 -12.60 8.84 18.18
CA ARG A 63 -12.52 8.82 16.71
C ARG A 63 -11.20 9.40 16.20
N LYS A 64 -10.73 10.49 16.80
CA LYS A 64 -9.39 11.05 16.51
C LYS A 64 -8.28 10.05 16.81
N ALA A 65 -8.30 9.39 17.97
CA ALA A 65 -7.29 8.39 18.32
C ALA A 65 -7.26 7.22 17.31
N VAL A 66 -8.43 6.71 16.89
CA VAL A 66 -8.54 5.64 15.88
C VAL A 66 -8.01 6.09 14.53
N SER A 67 -8.36 7.30 14.08
CA SER A 67 -7.86 7.85 12.82
C SER A 67 -6.34 8.05 12.84
N ILE A 68 -5.79 8.57 13.95
CA ILE A 68 -4.34 8.72 14.12
C ILE A 68 -3.66 7.35 14.11
N ALA A 69 -4.17 6.38 14.86
CA ALA A 69 -3.59 5.03 14.89
C ALA A 69 -3.61 4.38 13.51
N GLY A 70 -4.73 4.46 12.78
CA GLY A 70 -4.86 3.94 11.42
C GLY A 70 -3.87 4.60 10.45
N ASN A 71 -3.74 5.93 10.51
CA ASN A 71 -2.80 6.67 9.68
C ASN A 71 -1.34 6.31 10.01
N VAL A 72 -0.98 6.21 11.29
CA VAL A 72 0.37 5.80 11.71
C VAL A 72 0.71 4.42 11.17
N ILE A 73 -0.20 3.46 11.28
CA ILE A 73 -0.01 2.10 10.73
C ILE A 73 0.17 2.18 9.21
N PHE A 74 -0.71 2.87 8.50
CA PHE A 74 -0.66 3.00 7.05
C PHE A 74 0.66 3.63 6.57
N TYR A 75 1.06 4.77 7.15
CA TYR A 75 2.30 5.43 6.76
C TYR A 75 3.54 4.64 7.19
N SER A 76 3.51 3.93 8.33
CA SER A 76 4.61 3.05 8.72
C SER A 76 4.83 1.91 7.71
N PHE A 77 3.73 1.31 7.21
CA PHE A 77 3.79 0.31 6.16
C PHE A 77 4.33 0.88 4.84
N LEU A 78 3.90 2.08 4.48
CA LEU A 78 4.34 2.76 3.26
C LEU A 78 5.82 3.15 3.31
N VAL A 79 6.32 3.63 4.46
CA VAL A 79 7.74 3.92 4.71
C VAL A 79 8.59 2.64 4.67
N LEU A 80 8.03 1.48 5.00
CA LEU A 80 8.73 0.20 4.86
C LEU A 80 8.75 -0.28 3.40
N ILE A 81 7.62 -0.23 2.71
CA ILE A 81 7.46 -0.84 1.37
C ILE A 81 8.12 -0.03 0.27
N ILE A 82 8.04 1.31 0.30
CA ILE A 82 8.59 2.15 -0.78
C ILE A 82 10.11 2.00 -0.93
N PRO A 83 10.93 2.07 0.14
CA PRO A 83 12.37 1.83 0.03
C PRO A 83 12.69 0.41 -0.43
N LEU A 84 11.96 -0.60 0.07
CA LEU A 84 12.15 -1.99 -0.36
C LEU A 84 11.87 -2.17 -1.86
N PHE A 85 10.80 -1.56 -2.36
CA PHE A 85 10.46 -1.58 -3.79
C PHE A 85 11.50 -0.82 -4.62
N GLY A 86 11.95 0.35 -4.16
CA GLY A 86 13.00 1.14 -4.80
C GLY A 86 14.33 0.39 -4.88
N ILE A 87 14.77 -0.22 -3.78
CA ILE A 87 15.94 -1.09 -3.74
C ILE A 87 15.74 -2.25 -4.72
N ALA A 88 14.61 -2.97 -4.67
CA ALA A 88 14.35 -4.08 -5.58
C ALA A 88 14.46 -3.69 -7.06
N LEU A 89 13.91 -2.54 -7.45
CA LEU A 89 14.01 -2.00 -8.82
C LEU A 89 15.45 -1.66 -9.20
N VAL A 90 16.20 -0.97 -8.34
CA VAL A 90 17.62 -0.67 -8.58
C VAL A 90 18.42 -1.95 -8.75
N ASN A 91 18.17 -2.96 -7.91
CA ASN A 91 18.83 -4.26 -7.98
C ASN A 91 18.54 -4.96 -9.32
N LYS A 92 17.30 -4.89 -9.80
CA LYS A 92 16.90 -5.48 -11.08
C LYS A 92 17.66 -4.84 -12.25
N VAL A 93 17.77 -3.51 -12.25
CA VAL A 93 18.46 -2.76 -13.32
C VAL A 93 19.97 -2.99 -13.27
N LYS A 94 20.56 -3.15 -12.08
CA LYS A 94 22.00 -3.38 -11.89
C LYS A 94 22.44 -4.86 -12.02
N GLY A 95 21.54 -5.79 -12.37
CA GLY A 95 21.89 -7.20 -12.56
C GLY A 95 21.99 -8.03 -11.26
N ASN A 96 21.12 -7.73 -10.28
CA ASN A 96 20.97 -8.43 -9.00
C ASN A 96 22.18 -8.39 -8.05
N LEU A 97 23.09 -7.43 -8.26
CA LEU A 97 24.21 -7.16 -7.37
C LEU A 97 24.16 -5.70 -6.93
N VAL A 98 23.99 -5.48 -5.63
CA VAL A 98 23.96 -4.14 -5.03
C VAL A 98 25.23 -3.94 -4.26
N GLY A 99 26.13 -3.11 -4.78
CA GLY A 99 27.30 -2.68 -4.01
C GLY A 99 26.89 -1.71 -2.91
N ILE A 100 27.27 -2.01 -1.68
CA ILE A 100 27.30 -1.12 -0.52
C ILE A 100 28.77 -1.07 -0.05
N GLY A 101 29.57 -0.16 -0.64
CA GLY A 101 31.00 -0.11 -0.39
C GLY A 101 31.75 -1.31 -1.00
N ASP A 102 32.58 -1.98 -0.18
CA ASP A 102 33.33 -3.20 -0.54
C ASP A 102 32.51 -4.50 -0.38
N GLU A 103 31.27 -4.40 0.14
CA GLU A 103 30.34 -5.53 0.26
C GLU A 103 29.21 -5.40 -0.78
N ALA A 104 28.78 -6.51 -1.36
CA ALA A 104 27.66 -6.59 -2.28
C ALA A 104 26.58 -7.53 -1.74
N MET A 105 25.31 -7.16 -1.92
CA MET A 105 24.18 -8.01 -1.60
C MET A 105 23.65 -8.68 -2.87
N ILE A 106 23.41 -9.99 -2.80
CA ILE A 106 22.78 -10.76 -3.86
C ILE A 106 21.65 -11.63 -3.30
N VAL A 107 20.55 -11.76 -4.05
CA VAL A 107 19.43 -12.63 -3.69
C VAL A 107 19.49 -13.92 -4.50
N VAL A 108 19.40 -15.05 -3.82
CA VAL A 108 19.50 -16.39 -4.43
C VAL A 108 18.21 -16.69 -5.20
N ALA A 109 18.32 -16.77 -6.53
CA ALA A 109 17.18 -16.98 -7.43
C ALA A 109 16.82 -18.44 -7.68
N SER A 110 17.78 -19.36 -7.56
CA SER A 110 17.66 -20.80 -7.87
C SER A 110 18.00 -21.68 -6.67
N GLY A 111 17.76 -22.99 -6.78
CA GLY A 111 18.14 -23.99 -5.78
C GLY A 111 19.50 -24.67 -6.05
N SER A 112 20.32 -24.18 -6.98
CA SER A 112 21.55 -24.87 -7.42
C SER A 112 22.64 -24.99 -6.36
N MET A 113 22.51 -24.26 -5.25
CA MET A 113 23.43 -24.28 -4.09
C MET A 113 22.77 -24.77 -2.80
N SER A 114 21.58 -25.41 -2.90
CA SER A 114 20.73 -25.68 -1.73
C SER A 114 21.08 -26.91 -0.91
N TYR A 115 21.72 -27.91 -1.52
CA TYR A 115 22.16 -29.14 -0.87
C TYR A 115 23.42 -29.68 -1.57
N LYS A 116 24.10 -30.65 -0.95
CA LYS A 116 25.27 -31.32 -1.53
C LYS A 116 24.79 -32.47 -2.41
N ASN A 117 25.00 -32.36 -3.72
CA ASN A 117 24.67 -33.42 -4.66
C ASN A 117 25.65 -34.59 -4.53
N GLU A 118 25.13 -35.81 -4.65
CA GLU A 118 25.90 -37.06 -4.65
C GLU A 118 27.04 -37.07 -5.70
N ALA A 119 26.85 -36.41 -6.84
CA ALA A 119 27.86 -36.32 -7.89
C ALA A 119 29.12 -35.52 -7.49
N ASN A 120 29.04 -34.73 -6.41
CA ASN A 120 30.08 -33.81 -5.95
C ASN A 120 30.74 -34.26 -4.62
N LYS A 121 30.55 -35.52 -4.23
CA LYS A 121 31.03 -36.06 -2.94
C LYS A 121 32.55 -36.07 -2.78
N ASP A 122 33.27 -36.14 -3.90
CA ASP A 122 34.73 -36.14 -3.96
C ASP A 122 35.39 -34.93 -3.30
N TYR A 123 34.69 -33.79 -3.23
CA TYR A 123 35.14 -32.62 -2.47
C TYR A 123 34.15 -32.14 -1.42
N LEU A 124 32.83 -32.26 -1.63
CA LEU A 124 31.84 -31.75 -0.67
C LEU A 124 31.70 -32.61 0.59
N GLU A 125 32.06 -33.90 0.53
CA GLU A 125 31.97 -34.83 1.67
C GLU A 125 33.32 -35.24 2.27
N ASP A 126 34.44 -34.84 1.65
CA ASP A 126 35.78 -35.05 2.19
C ASP A 126 35.94 -34.32 3.53
N GLU A 127 36.24 -35.06 4.60
CA GLU A 127 36.27 -34.52 5.96
C GLU A 127 37.34 -33.44 6.15
N GLN A 128 38.51 -33.59 5.49
CA GLN A 128 39.59 -32.62 5.61
C GLN A 128 39.22 -31.34 4.86
N LYS A 129 38.77 -31.45 3.61
CA LYS A 129 38.38 -30.30 2.79
C LYS A 129 37.18 -29.56 3.35
N ARG A 130 36.21 -30.27 3.93
CA ARG A 130 35.05 -29.65 4.60
C ARG A 130 35.47 -28.71 5.72
N LYS A 131 36.44 -29.14 6.54
CA LYS A 131 36.94 -28.34 7.67
C LYS A 131 37.85 -27.21 7.19
N GLU A 132 38.73 -27.47 6.22
CA GLU A 132 39.68 -26.49 5.69
C GLU A 132 38.99 -25.37 4.92
N TYR A 133 38.04 -25.70 4.04
CA TYR A 133 37.39 -24.74 3.13
C TYR A 133 35.96 -24.37 3.53
N ASN A 134 35.48 -24.82 4.68
CA ASN A 134 34.11 -24.56 5.18
C ASN A 134 33.02 -24.89 4.14
N LEU A 135 32.98 -26.14 3.67
CA LEU A 135 32.09 -26.58 2.57
C LEU A 135 30.64 -26.85 3.00
N ASP A 136 30.29 -26.60 4.27
CA ASP A 136 28.94 -26.75 4.82
C ASP A 136 28.12 -25.44 4.74
N ASN A 137 28.32 -24.68 3.67
CA ASN A 137 27.80 -23.32 3.50
C ASN A 137 26.71 -23.23 2.42
N GLN A 138 25.89 -24.27 2.28
CA GLN A 138 24.75 -24.30 1.35
C GLN A 138 23.66 -23.27 1.75
N PHE A 139 22.93 -22.80 0.74
CA PHE A 139 21.88 -21.80 0.92
C PHE A 139 20.70 -22.02 -0.01
N SER A 140 19.53 -21.65 0.48
CA SER A 140 18.27 -21.90 -0.22
C SER A 140 17.92 -20.75 -1.14
N ARG A 141 17.02 -21.03 -2.09
CA ARG A 141 16.33 -19.98 -2.86
C ARG A 141 15.72 -18.98 -1.87
N TYR A 142 15.80 -17.70 -2.22
CA TYR A 142 15.36 -16.56 -1.42
C TYR A 142 16.26 -16.17 -0.25
N ASP A 143 17.37 -16.87 0.00
CA ASP A 143 18.40 -16.36 0.91
C ASP A 143 19.03 -15.09 0.29
N ILE A 144 19.39 -14.15 1.16
CA ILE A 144 20.17 -12.98 0.82
C ILE A 144 21.60 -13.24 1.26
N LEU A 145 22.56 -13.14 0.34
CA LEU A 145 23.98 -13.36 0.62
C LEU A 145 24.73 -12.04 0.62
N PHE A 146 25.69 -11.92 1.54
CA PHE A 146 26.69 -10.86 1.52
C PHE A 146 27.98 -11.37 0.88
N MET A 147 28.38 -10.68 -0.18
CA MET A 147 29.53 -10.95 -1.02
C MET A 147 30.59 -9.88 -0.76
N LYS A 148 31.87 -10.24 -0.78
CA LYS A 148 32.97 -9.29 -0.82
C LYS A 148 33.35 -9.03 -2.27
N SER A 149 33.51 -7.78 -2.67
CA SER A 149 34.00 -7.43 -4.01
C SER A 149 35.43 -7.90 -4.20
N VAL A 150 35.71 -8.43 -5.40
CA VAL A 150 36.99 -9.01 -5.78
C VAL A 150 37.83 -7.93 -6.49
N LYS A 151 39.09 -7.74 -6.07
CA LYS A 151 39.99 -6.71 -6.62
C LYS A 151 41.11 -7.33 -7.44
N GLU A 152 41.61 -8.48 -7.02
CA GLU A 152 42.71 -9.19 -7.67
C GLU A 152 42.40 -10.69 -7.81
N GLU A 153 43.06 -11.39 -8.75
CA GLU A 153 42.87 -12.84 -8.97
C GLU A 153 43.21 -13.67 -7.71
N SER A 154 44.11 -13.15 -6.87
CA SER A 154 44.49 -13.73 -5.57
C SER A 154 43.37 -13.74 -4.54
N ASP A 155 42.28 -12.99 -4.76
CA ASP A 155 41.12 -12.98 -3.87
C ASP A 155 40.21 -14.22 -4.05
N VAL A 156 40.38 -14.99 -5.14
CA VAL A 156 39.52 -16.13 -5.49
C VAL A 156 40.30 -17.43 -5.31
N HIS A 157 39.82 -18.28 -4.41
CA HIS A 157 40.45 -19.56 -4.08
C HIS A 157 39.62 -20.75 -4.55
N LEU A 158 40.28 -21.91 -4.61
CA LEU A 158 39.60 -23.17 -4.85
C LEU A 158 38.55 -23.40 -3.75
N TYR A 159 37.35 -23.82 -4.17
CA TYR A 159 36.17 -24.05 -3.33
C TYR A 159 35.44 -22.81 -2.78
N ASP A 160 35.86 -21.61 -3.15
CA ASP A 160 35.08 -20.41 -2.86
C ASP A 160 33.74 -20.43 -3.59
N VAL A 161 32.70 -19.91 -2.93
CA VAL A 161 31.41 -19.64 -3.59
C VAL A 161 31.47 -18.23 -4.16
N ILE A 162 31.32 -18.13 -5.47
CA ILE A 162 31.44 -16.86 -6.20
C ILE A 162 30.14 -16.50 -6.90
N ALA A 163 29.85 -15.20 -6.96
CA ALA A 163 28.84 -14.64 -7.84
C ALA A 163 29.53 -14.12 -9.10
N PHE A 164 29.13 -14.59 -10.28
CA PHE A 164 29.70 -14.18 -11.55
C PHE A 164 28.61 -13.99 -12.61
N ARG A 165 28.96 -13.31 -13.70
CA ARG A 165 28.04 -13.06 -14.81
C ARG A 165 28.39 -13.96 -15.99
N ASN A 166 27.43 -14.73 -16.49
CA ASN A 166 27.66 -15.56 -17.66
C ASN A 166 27.53 -14.77 -18.98
N SER A 167 27.82 -15.42 -20.10
CA SER A 167 27.65 -14.87 -21.46
C SER A 167 26.24 -14.35 -21.78
N LYS A 168 25.21 -14.83 -21.08
CA LYS A 168 23.81 -14.37 -21.19
C LYS A 168 23.49 -13.19 -20.28
N ASN A 169 24.50 -12.59 -19.65
CA ASN A 169 24.36 -11.47 -18.74
C ASN A 169 23.50 -11.81 -17.50
N VAL A 170 23.43 -13.08 -17.10
CA VAL A 170 22.74 -13.58 -15.90
C VAL A 170 23.75 -13.81 -14.79
N THR A 171 23.45 -13.33 -13.60
CA THR A 171 24.28 -13.55 -12.42
C THR A 171 24.02 -14.95 -11.85
N ILE A 172 25.08 -15.76 -11.77
CA ILE A 172 25.08 -17.13 -11.25
C ILE A 172 25.93 -17.16 -9.98
N ILE A 173 25.51 -17.97 -9.01
CA ILE A 173 26.24 -18.19 -7.76
C ILE A 173 26.59 -19.66 -7.69
N HIS A 174 27.85 -20.02 -7.90
CA HIS A 174 28.34 -21.40 -7.85
C HIS A 174 29.70 -21.47 -7.17
N ARG A 175 30.15 -22.69 -6.85
CA ARG A 175 31.44 -22.94 -6.23
C ARG A 175 32.53 -23.15 -7.26
N VAL A 176 33.72 -22.57 -7.04
CA VAL A 176 34.92 -22.84 -7.84
C VAL A 176 35.42 -24.26 -7.56
N VAL A 177 35.48 -25.10 -8.58
CA VAL A 177 35.93 -26.51 -8.47
C VAL A 177 37.25 -26.78 -9.17
N GLU A 178 37.69 -25.88 -10.06
CA GLU A 178 38.95 -25.98 -10.79
C GLU A 178 39.44 -24.57 -11.14
N ILE A 179 40.74 -24.33 -10.99
CA ILE A 179 41.41 -23.11 -11.45
C ILE A 179 42.52 -23.55 -12.40
N THR A 180 42.45 -23.12 -13.65
CA THR A 180 43.41 -23.44 -14.70
C THR A 180 43.98 -22.16 -15.30
N VAL A 181 45.18 -22.22 -15.85
CA VAL A 181 45.74 -21.10 -16.61
C VAL A 181 45.64 -21.44 -18.10
N ASN A 182 45.03 -20.55 -18.87
CA ASN A 182 44.89 -20.76 -20.30
C ASN A 182 46.23 -20.51 -21.04
N SER A 183 46.25 -20.83 -22.33
CA SER A 183 47.43 -20.63 -23.20
C SER A 183 47.89 -19.17 -23.30
N SER A 184 47.04 -18.22 -22.91
CA SER A 184 47.30 -16.77 -22.90
C SER A 184 47.79 -16.25 -21.54
N GLY A 185 47.98 -17.14 -20.55
CA GLY A 185 48.43 -16.80 -19.20
C GLY A 185 47.36 -16.22 -18.28
N THR A 186 46.08 -16.30 -18.65
CA THR A 186 44.95 -15.81 -17.85
C THR A 186 44.33 -16.94 -17.01
N ALA A 187 43.94 -16.64 -15.77
CA ALA A 187 43.24 -17.59 -14.91
C ALA A 187 41.81 -17.84 -15.42
N GLU A 188 41.47 -19.11 -15.60
CA GLU A 188 40.15 -19.63 -15.93
C GLU A 188 39.61 -20.46 -14.77
N TYR A 189 38.35 -20.21 -14.43
CA TYR A 189 37.67 -20.84 -13.31
C TYR A 189 36.55 -21.74 -13.86
N LYS A 190 36.53 -23.01 -13.43
CA LYS A 190 35.35 -23.85 -13.61
C LYS A 190 34.55 -23.88 -12.33
N THR A 191 33.24 -23.75 -12.47
CA THR A 191 32.33 -23.71 -11.33
C THR A 191 31.30 -24.82 -11.37
N CYS A 192 30.71 -25.14 -10.21
CA CYS A 192 29.62 -26.10 -10.10
C CYS A 192 28.66 -25.65 -8.99
N GLY A 193 27.36 -25.76 -9.26
CA GLY A 193 26.36 -25.64 -8.22
C GLY A 193 26.41 -26.85 -7.30
N ASP A 194 26.48 -26.66 -5.99
CA ASP A 194 26.58 -27.77 -5.03
C ASP A 194 25.47 -28.82 -5.21
N ALA A 195 24.27 -28.37 -5.59
CA ALA A 195 23.10 -29.22 -5.82
C ALA A 195 23.00 -29.76 -7.25
N ASN A 196 23.84 -29.30 -8.17
CA ASN A 196 23.85 -29.72 -9.56
C ASN A 196 24.71 -30.99 -9.73
N PRO A 197 24.27 -31.98 -10.53
CA PRO A 197 25.04 -33.19 -10.78
C PRO A 197 26.16 -33.02 -11.83
N ILE A 198 26.16 -31.89 -12.55
CA ILE A 198 27.06 -31.63 -13.68
C ILE A 198 27.72 -30.27 -13.45
N ARG A 199 29.02 -30.19 -13.75
CA ARG A 199 29.81 -28.95 -13.69
C ARG A 199 29.42 -28.00 -14.82
N ASP A 200 29.62 -26.70 -14.61
CA ASP A 200 29.37 -25.73 -15.66
C ASP A 200 30.36 -25.93 -16.81
N THR A 201 29.85 -25.91 -18.04
CA THR A 201 30.64 -26.21 -19.26
C THR A 201 31.43 -25.01 -19.76
N GLU A 202 30.99 -23.80 -19.42
CA GLU A 202 31.61 -22.55 -19.83
C GLU A 202 32.63 -22.13 -18.77
N PRO A 203 33.94 -22.14 -19.05
CA PRO A 203 34.92 -21.55 -18.15
C PRO A 203 34.71 -20.04 -18.08
N ILE A 204 34.88 -19.47 -16.89
CA ILE A 204 34.75 -18.02 -16.68
C ILE A 204 36.09 -17.42 -16.36
N THR A 205 36.24 -16.13 -16.65
CA THR A 205 37.46 -15.37 -16.34
C THR A 205 37.27 -14.54 -15.09
N PHE A 206 38.36 -14.00 -14.54
CA PHE A 206 38.31 -13.08 -13.41
C PHE A 206 37.38 -11.89 -13.64
N SER A 207 37.31 -11.38 -14.88
CA SER A 207 36.48 -10.21 -15.22
C SER A 207 34.97 -10.45 -15.06
N ASP A 208 34.55 -11.71 -15.09
CA ASP A 208 33.17 -12.14 -14.94
C ASP A 208 32.75 -12.23 -13.47
N ILE A 209 33.72 -12.43 -12.56
CA ILE A 209 33.51 -12.57 -11.12
C ILE A 209 33.15 -11.20 -10.52
N LYS A 210 32.10 -11.17 -9.71
CA LYS A 210 31.57 -9.95 -9.08
C LYS A 210 31.69 -9.95 -7.56
N GLY A 211 31.81 -11.13 -6.94
CA GLY A 211 32.02 -11.22 -5.51
C GLY A 211 32.27 -12.63 -5.02
N VAL A 212 32.89 -12.74 -3.84
CA VAL A 212 33.12 -13.98 -3.11
C VAL A 212 32.26 -14.00 -1.85
N TYR A 213 31.59 -15.13 -1.59
CA TYR A 213 30.72 -15.30 -0.44
C TYR A 213 31.49 -15.32 0.88
N GLN A 214 31.05 -14.53 1.86
CA GLN A 214 31.70 -14.41 3.17
C GLN A 214 31.00 -15.19 4.29
N ASN A 215 30.25 -16.26 3.96
CA ASN A 215 29.48 -17.07 4.92
C ASN A 215 28.45 -16.27 5.77
N LYS A 216 28.06 -15.06 5.30
CA LYS A 216 27.02 -14.23 5.91
C LYS A 216 25.77 -14.23 5.05
N LYS A 217 24.63 -14.65 5.63
CA LYS A 217 23.34 -14.67 4.93
C LYS A 217 22.16 -14.29 5.81
N ILE A 218 21.08 -13.85 5.17
CA ILE A 218 19.75 -13.69 5.78
C ILE A 218 18.80 -14.66 5.09
N ASN A 219 18.17 -15.54 5.85
CA ASN A 219 17.36 -16.62 5.29
C ASN A 219 16.00 -16.11 4.81
N GLY A 220 15.59 -16.50 3.59
CA GLY A 220 14.22 -16.32 3.07
C GLY A 220 13.73 -14.89 2.76
N LEU A 221 14.34 -13.85 3.32
CA LEU A 221 13.86 -12.46 3.16
C LEU A 221 13.97 -11.94 1.72
N GLY A 222 14.82 -12.58 0.91
CA GLY A 222 14.96 -12.28 -0.52
C GLY A 222 13.71 -12.57 -1.34
N MET A 223 12.72 -13.31 -0.81
CA MET A 223 11.46 -13.55 -1.49
C MET A 223 10.70 -12.25 -1.80
N ILE A 224 10.74 -11.28 -0.87
CA ILE A 224 10.07 -9.98 -1.03
C ILE A 224 10.76 -9.18 -2.12
N ILE A 225 12.09 -9.19 -2.13
CA ILE A 225 12.90 -8.50 -3.13
C ILE A 225 12.62 -9.08 -4.52
N LEU A 226 12.72 -10.41 -4.68
CA LEU A 226 12.44 -11.07 -5.96
C LEU A 226 10.99 -10.87 -6.42
N PHE A 227 10.03 -10.84 -5.49
CA PHE A 227 8.65 -10.52 -5.80
C PHE A 227 8.53 -9.12 -6.41
N PHE A 228 9.08 -8.09 -5.77
CA PHE A 228 9.06 -6.72 -6.29
C PHE A 228 9.84 -6.55 -7.60
N GLN A 229 10.84 -7.38 -7.86
CA GLN A 229 11.53 -7.43 -9.16
C GLN A 229 10.71 -8.12 -10.24
N SER A 230 9.81 -9.03 -9.87
CA SER A 230 9.01 -9.78 -10.84
C SER A 230 8.00 -8.87 -11.56
N PRO A 231 7.65 -9.15 -12.82
CA PRO A 231 6.57 -8.44 -13.50
C PRO A 231 5.25 -8.43 -12.71
N HIS A 232 4.94 -9.55 -12.04
CA HIS A 232 3.74 -9.69 -11.20
C HIS A 232 3.75 -8.71 -10.02
N GLY A 233 4.86 -8.63 -9.28
CA GLY A 233 4.96 -7.72 -8.15
C GLY A 233 4.94 -6.25 -8.57
N ILE A 234 5.53 -5.89 -9.70
CA ILE A 234 5.45 -4.53 -10.26
C ILE A 234 3.99 -4.17 -10.58
N ILE A 235 3.25 -5.06 -11.27
CA ILE A 235 1.82 -4.84 -11.57
C ILE A 235 1.03 -4.67 -10.27
N THR A 236 1.25 -5.52 -9.26
CA THR A 236 0.58 -5.42 -7.97
C THR A 236 0.83 -4.07 -7.29
N VAL A 237 2.09 -3.59 -7.24
CA VAL A 237 2.42 -2.29 -6.62
C VAL A 237 1.73 -1.15 -7.36
N LEU A 238 1.75 -1.14 -8.70
CA LEU A 238 1.07 -0.12 -9.51
C LEU A 238 -0.44 -0.13 -9.26
N SER A 239 -1.05 -1.30 -9.13
CA SER A 239 -2.47 -1.45 -8.83
C SER A 239 -2.84 -0.96 -7.43
N VAL A 240 -2.00 -1.20 -6.42
CA VAL A 240 -2.20 -0.64 -5.07
C VAL A 240 -2.14 0.89 -5.10
N VAL A 241 -1.16 1.46 -5.80
CA VAL A 241 -1.06 2.93 -5.97
C VAL A 241 -2.30 3.49 -6.64
N TYR A 242 -2.77 2.84 -7.72
CA TYR A 242 -4.01 3.22 -8.39
C TYR A 242 -5.23 3.13 -7.45
N SER A 243 -5.36 2.05 -6.67
CA SER A 243 -6.47 1.87 -5.73
C SER A 243 -6.50 2.95 -4.65
N ILE A 244 -5.34 3.34 -4.10
CA ILE A 244 -5.24 4.44 -3.13
C ILE A 244 -5.68 5.76 -3.78
N TRP A 245 -5.19 6.05 -4.98
CA TRP A 245 -5.57 7.25 -5.71
C TRP A 245 -7.08 7.30 -6.01
N MET A 246 -7.63 6.20 -6.53
CA MET A 246 -9.05 6.06 -6.86
C MET A 246 -9.93 6.25 -5.61
N PHE A 247 -9.57 5.59 -4.51
CA PHE A 247 -10.29 5.72 -3.24
C PHE A 247 -10.30 7.18 -2.77
N ASN A 248 -9.15 7.85 -2.73
CA ASN A 248 -9.05 9.25 -2.32
C ASN A 248 -9.85 10.18 -3.24
N HIS A 249 -9.84 9.92 -4.56
CA HIS A 249 -10.58 10.72 -5.53
C HIS A 249 -12.10 10.70 -5.29
N TYR A 250 -12.68 9.51 -5.09
CA TYR A 250 -14.12 9.38 -4.86
C TYR A 250 -14.53 9.73 -3.42
N ALA A 251 -13.72 9.38 -2.42
CA ALA A 251 -13.96 9.77 -1.03
C ALA A 251 -13.99 11.29 -0.88
N GLY A 252 -13.05 12.01 -1.52
CA GLY A 252 -13.05 13.48 -1.50
C GLY A 252 -14.29 14.11 -2.15
N LYS A 253 -14.89 13.46 -3.16
CA LYS A 253 -16.16 13.91 -3.76
C LYS A 253 -17.34 13.76 -2.80
N ILE A 254 -17.41 12.63 -2.08
CA ILE A 254 -18.44 12.39 -1.06
C ILE A 254 -18.30 13.41 0.07
N GLU A 255 -17.10 13.53 0.65
CA GLU A 255 -16.81 14.43 1.77
C GLU A 255 -17.15 15.89 1.44
N LYS A 256 -16.88 16.33 0.20
CA LYS A 256 -17.26 17.68 -0.26
C LYS A 256 -18.78 17.86 -0.26
N SER A 257 -19.54 16.89 -0.74
CA SER A 257 -21.01 16.94 -0.76
C SER A 257 -21.60 16.94 0.66
N GLU A 258 -21.08 16.08 1.54
CA GLU A 258 -21.49 16.01 2.94
C GLU A 258 -21.20 17.31 3.68
N LYS A 259 -19.99 17.87 3.52
CA LYS A 259 -19.61 19.16 4.13
C LYS A 259 -20.49 20.30 3.64
N GLN A 260 -20.80 20.37 2.34
CA GLN A 260 -21.67 21.40 1.79
C GLN A 260 -23.10 21.30 2.37
N ARG A 261 -23.66 20.08 2.46
CA ARG A 261 -24.99 19.86 3.03
C ARG A 261 -25.01 20.15 4.53
N ALA A 262 -24.02 19.69 5.29
CA ALA A 262 -23.88 19.98 6.72
C ALA A 262 -23.75 21.47 7.01
N GLN A 263 -22.97 22.20 6.20
CA GLN A 263 -22.84 23.66 6.30
C GLN A 263 -24.19 24.35 6.08
N LEU A 264 -24.96 23.96 5.07
CA LEU A 264 -26.30 24.49 4.82
C LEU A 264 -27.22 24.26 6.03
N LEU A 265 -27.27 23.03 6.55
CA LEU A 265 -28.07 22.68 7.73
C LEU A 265 -27.66 23.53 8.95
N SER A 266 -26.34 23.67 9.20
CA SER A 266 -25.81 24.47 10.32
C SER A 266 -26.08 25.98 10.17
N ALA A 267 -26.02 26.51 8.94
CA ALA A 267 -26.31 27.91 8.66
C ALA A 267 -27.78 28.21 8.90
N ILE A 268 -28.69 27.32 8.48
CA ILE A 268 -30.12 27.45 8.76
C ILE A 268 -30.37 27.43 10.27
N VAL A 269 -29.75 26.52 11.02
CA VAL A 269 -29.90 26.46 12.49
C VAL A 269 -29.38 27.73 13.17
N SER A 270 -28.25 28.29 12.70
CA SER A 270 -27.59 29.46 13.31
C SER A 270 -28.18 30.81 12.90
N ASP A 271 -28.68 30.97 11.67
CA ASP A 271 -29.38 32.19 11.24
C ASP A 271 -30.68 32.39 12.04
N VAL A 272 -31.26 31.30 12.56
CA VAL A 272 -32.39 31.36 13.49
C VAL A 272 -31.98 31.88 14.87
N SER A 273 -30.78 31.54 15.38
CA SER A 273 -30.32 32.01 16.70
C SER A 273 -29.88 33.48 16.71
N LEU A 274 -29.72 34.11 15.54
CA LEU A 274 -29.26 35.49 15.38
C LEU A 274 -30.36 36.50 14.99
N GLY A 275 -31.63 36.08 14.96
CA GLY A 275 -32.76 36.99 14.86
C GLY A 275 -32.93 37.82 16.13
N LYS A 276 -32.17 38.94 16.24
CA LYS A 276 -32.38 40.07 17.17
C LYS A 276 -33.33 39.82 18.36
N GLN A 277 -32.88 39.14 19.40
CA GLN A 277 -33.40 39.36 20.76
C GLN A 277 -32.30 39.04 21.77
N LYS A 278 -31.62 40.10 22.21
CA LYS A 278 -30.43 40.03 23.08
C LYS A 278 -30.77 39.93 24.58
N ASP A 279 -32.04 39.66 24.92
CA ASP A 279 -32.57 39.64 26.29
C ASP A 279 -33.47 38.41 26.57
N LEU A 280 -33.13 37.26 26.01
CA LEU A 280 -33.79 36.01 26.39
C LEU A 280 -33.08 35.40 27.60
N SER A 281 -33.80 35.39 28.72
CA SER A 281 -33.38 34.87 30.03
C SER A 281 -32.77 33.47 29.95
N SER A 282 -32.00 33.11 30.99
CA SER A 282 -31.15 31.91 31.09
C SER A 282 -31.83 30.52 31.06
N ASN A 283 -33.02 30.40 30.49
CA ASN A 283 -33.88 29.22 30.54
C ASN A 283 -34.68 29.08 29.23
N PHE A 284 -33.99 29.02 28.08
CA PHE A 284 -34.66 28.67 26.82
C PHE A 284 -34.39 27.20 26.46
N VAL A 285 -35.39 26.56 25.87
CA VAL A 285 -35.26 25.23 25.26
C VAL A 285 -35.49 25.40 23.77
N GLU A 286 -34.48 25.04 22.97
CA GLU A 286 -34.57 25.03 21.52
C GLU A 286 -34.88 23.61 21.06
N THR A 287 -35.97 23.43 20.31
CA THR A 287 -36.36 22.15 19.71
C THR A 287 -36.36 22.25 18.19
N ILE A 288 -35.58 21.40 17.53
CA ILE A 288 -35.57 21.27 16.07
C ILE A 288 -36.39 20.03 15.70
N TYR A 289 -37.43 20.21 14.91
CA TYR A 289 -38.24 19.14 14.32
C TYR A 289 -37.82 18.94 12.87
N TYR A 290 -37.45 17.70 12.53
CA TYR A 290 -37.07 17.34 11.16
C TYR A 290 -37.25 15.84 10.93
N GLU A 291 -37.93 15.46 9.83
CA GLU A 291 -38.15 14.05 9.40
C GLU A 291 -38.63 13.13 10.54
N GLY A 292 -39.61 13.58 11.35
CA GLY A 292 -40.17 12.79 12.45
C GLY A 292 -39.34 12.73 13.74
N PHE A 293 -38.23 13.47 13.82
CA PHE A 293 -37.41 13.58 15.03
C PHE A 293 -37.46 14.97 15.64
N ALA A 294 -37.42 15.04 16.98
CA ALA A 294 -37.30 16.25 17.76
C ALA A 294 -35.94 16.26 18.49
N TYR A 295 -35.10 17.24 18.16
CA TYR A 295 -33.78 17.46 18.78
C TYR A 295 -33.86 18.62 19.75
N ARG A 296 -33.63 18.37 21.05
CA ARG A 296 -33.71 19.41 22.10
C ARG A 296 -32.33 19.90 22.49
N PHE A 297 -32.20 21.21 22.67
CA PHE A 297 -30.98 21.90 23.07
C PHE A 297 -31.30 22.93 24.17
N ASN A 298 -30.32 23.20 25.02
CA ASN A 298 -30.33 24.32 25.96
C ASN A 298 -28.96 25.03 25.95
N GLU A 299 -28.74 25.95 26.88
CA GLU A 299 -27.49 26.69 27.03
C GLU A 299 -26.24 25.81 27.23
N LYS A 300 -26.42 24.60 27.77
CA LYS A 300 -25.34 23.63 28.04
C LYS A 300 -25.12 22.68 26.86
N GLY A 301 -25.95 22.74 25.82
CA GLY A 301 -25.83 21.95 24.60
C GLY A 301 -27.02 21.02 24.35
N PHE A 302 -26.77 19.95 23.62
CA PHE A 302 -27.77 18.94 23.24
C PHE A 302 -28.29 18.17 24.45
N LEU A 303 -29.62 18.05 24.55
CA LEU A 303 -30.33 17.38 25.63
C LEU A 303 -30.81 15.97 25.25
N GLY A 304 -31.26 15.78 24.01
CA GLY A 304 -31.79 14.49 23.58
C GLY A 304 -32.52 14.55 22.23
N LYS A 305 -32.70 13.36 21.64
CA LYS A 305 -33.44 13.10 20.39
C LYS A 305 -34.61 12.18 20.71
N GLU A 306 -35.81 12.57 20.33
CA GLU A 306 -37.04 11.79 20.52
C GLU A 306 -37.80 11.69 19.18
N GLU A 307 -38.50 10.57 18.95
CA GLU A 307 -39.45 10.45 17.83
C GLU A 307 -40.70 11.29 18.13
N THR A 308 -41.26 11.93 17.09
CA THR A 308 -42.45 12.79 17.20
C THR A 308 -43.51 12.41 16.16
N ASN A 309 -44.78 12.66 16.49
CA ASN A 309 -45.93 12.42 15.60
C ASN A 309 -46.20 13.56 14.62
N GLN A 310 -45.33 14.57 14.53
CA GLN A 310 -45.46 15.62 13.50
C GLN A 310 -45.20 15.04 12.10
N PRO A 311 -45.95 15.47 11.06
CA PRO A 311 -45.78 14.95 9.71
C PRO A 311 -44.37 15.21 9.18
N ALA A 312 -43.76 14.18 8.58
CA ALA A 312 -42.49 14.26 7.85
C ALA A 312 -42.73 14.96 6.50
N ASP A 313 -42.96 16.27 6.52
CA ASP A 313 -43.15 17.09 5.31
C ASP A 313 -41.83 17.60 4.71
N GLY A 314 -40.68 17.10 5.21
CA GLY A 314 -39.34 17.53 4.79
C GLY A 314 -38.98 18.96 5.21
N THR A 315 -39.87 19.69 5.89
CA THR A 315 -39.56 21.03 6.42
C THR A 315 -38.84 20.92 7.74
N LEU A 316 -37.77 21.71 7.89
CA LEU A 316 -37.08 21.87 9.16
C LEU A 316 -37.78 22.97 9.93
N ARG A 317 -38.36 22.60 11.08
CA ARG A 317 -39.04 23.55 11.97
C ARG A 317 -38.23 23.72 13.25
N LYS A 318 -37.89 24.95 13.58
CA LYS A 318 -37.23 25.31 14.83
C LYS A 318 -38.21 26.03 15.73
N VAL A 319 -38.35 25.55 16.96
CA VAL A 319 -39.19 26.14 18.01
C VAL A 319 -38.28 26.53 19.17
N VAL A 320 -38.35 27.78 19.62
CA VAL A 320 -37.62 28.28 20.79
C VAL A 320 -38.64 28.61 21.86
N GLU A 321 -38.62 27.85 22.95
CA GLU A 321 -39.45 28.09 24.12
C GLU A 321 -38.69 28.94 25.13
N THR A 322 -39.32 30.04 25.54
CA THR A 322 -38.75 31.00 26.49
C THR A 322 -39.77 31.29 27.58
N PRO A 323 -39.37 31.82 28.76
CA PRO A 323 -40.33 32.17 29.80
C PRO A 323 -41.38 33.22 29.37
N SER A 324 -41.08 33.97 28.31
CA SER A 324 -41.95 34.99 27.71
C SER A 324 -42.87 34.47 26.58
N GLY A 325 -42.75 33.21 26.18
CA GLY A 325 -43.54 32.60 25.09
C GLY A 325 -42.71 31.75 24.13
N SER A 326 -43.37 31.22 23.09
CA SER A 326 -42.77 30.38 22.05
C SER A 326 -42.62 31.13 20.73
N ASP A 327 -41.45 31.08 20.11
CA ASP A 327 -41.22 31.52 18.72
C ASP A 327 -40.93 30.32 17.81
N SER A 328 -41.42 30.34 16.57
CA SER A 328 -41.29 29.23 15.63
C SER A 328 -40.97 29.69 14.21
N LYS A 329 -39.99 29.06 13.56
CA LYS A 329 -39.66 29.27 12.14
C LYS A 329 -39.59 27.95 11.38
N SER A 330 -39.97 27.96 10.11
CA SER A 330 -39.96 26.82 9.21
C SER A 330 -39.10 27.10 7.98
N TYR A 331 -38.32 26.11 7.55
CA TYR A 331 -37.40 26.18 6.41
C TYR A 331 -37.67 25.04 5.44
N ASP A 332 -37.78 25.37 4.16
CA ASP A 332 -37.89 24.40 3.09
C ASP A 332 -36.48 23.94 2.67
N LEU A 333 -36.22 22.65 2.80
CA LEU A 333 -34.94 22.01 2.49
C LEU A 333 -34.92 21.34 1.11
N SER A 334 -35.94 21.62 0.28
CA SER A 334 -36.10 21.08 -1.06
C SER A 334 -34.77 21.06 -1.84
N PRO A 335 -34.46 19.96 -2.55
CA PRO A 335 -33.22 19.85 -3.30
C PRO A 335 -33.12 21.02 -4.30
N ALA A 336 -31.90 21.51 -4.51
CA ALA A 336 -31.64 22.42 -5.62
C ALA A 336 -32.21 21.78 -6.90
N LYS A 337 -33.07 22.51 -7.63
CA LYS A 337 -33.67 22.06 -8.90
C LYS A 337 -32.62 21.30 -9.70
N GLU A 338 -32.93 20.08 -10.11
CA GLU A 338 -32.09 19.32 -11.04
C GLU A 338 -31.73 20.22 -12.22
N LEU A 339 -30.45 20.51 -12.39
CA LEU A 339 -29.93 20.86 -13.70
C LEU A 339 -30.09 19.58 -14.52
N THR A 340 -31.16 19.56 -15.32
CA THR A 340 -31.35 18.58 -16.39
C THR A 340 -30.06 18.46 -17.19
N GLU A 341 -29.64 17.22 -17.47
CA GLU A 341 -28.35 16.86 -18.12
C GLU A 341 -28.12 17.47 -19.53
N GLU A 342 -28.91 18.44 -19.98
CA GLU A 342 -28.80 19.04 -21.33
C GLU A 342 -27.84 20.24 -21.45
N GLU A 343 -27.31 20.81 -20.36
CA GLU A 343 -26.35 21.94 -20.44
C GLU A 343 -24.89 21.57 -20.09
N GLY A 344 -24.51 20.31 -20.27
CA GLY A 344 -23.17 19.79 -19.98
C GLY A 344 -22.11 19.97 -21.09
N SER A 345 -22.29 20.84 -22.08
CA SER A 345 -21.36 20.95 -23.23
C SER A 345 -20.68 22.30 -23.41
N ARG A 346 -20.75 23.19 -22.43
CA ARG A 346 -20.08 24.49 -22.54
C ARG A 346 -19.52 24.87 -21.20
N TYR A 347 -18.32 24.37 -20.86
CA TYR A 347 -17.24 25.04 -20.11
C TYR A 347 -16.15 23.99 -19.87
N ASP A 348 -15.23 23.88 -20.83
CA ASP A 348 -13.84 23.43 -20.64
C ASP A 348 -13.06 23.87 -21.91
N GLU A 349 -12.50 25.07 -21.86
CA GLU A 349 -11.26 25.45 -22.55
C GLU A 349 -10.13 25.45 -21.52
#